data_AF-A0A7L1V5P0-F1
#
_entry.id   AF-A0A7L1V5P0-F1
#
_cell.length_a   1.000
_cell.length_b   1.000
_cell.length_c   1.000
_cell.angle_alpha   90.00
_cell.angle_beta   90.00
_cell.angle_gamma   90.00
#
_symmetry.space_group_name_H-M   'P 1'
#
loop_
_entity.id
_entity.type
_entity.pdbx_description
1 polymer ?
#
loop_
_entity_poly.entity_id
_entity_poly.type
_entity_poly.pdbx_seq_one_letter_code
_entity_poly.pdbx_strand_id
1 'polypeptide(L)'
;QSKRKAAFGSVGRRIPYRILHIINQDGESLGNMHRAEALRLMDEHGLKLVLLRENVEPPVYRLMTGQQIHEEQLKLAEKKKASQKPGVVQKELSFSSAIAKNDLDTKTKQIAQWIEKRHHVKVTIRQAK
;
A
#
# COMPACT_ATOMS: atom_id res chain seq x y z
N GLN A 1 4.56 -6.35 -17.44
CA GLN A 1 5.48 -5.61 -16.55
C GLN A 1 4.64 -4.80 -15.57
N SER A 2 4.68 -5.13 -14.28
CA SER A 2 3.90 -4.42 -13.26
C SER A 2 4.54 -3.05 -13.01
N LYS A 3 3.92 -1.97 -13.49
CA LYS A 3 4.33 -0.61 -13.13
C LYS A 3 4.26 -0.50 -11.61
N ARG A 4 5.41 -0.31 -10.94
CA ARG A 4 5.46 0.02 -9.51
C ARG A 4 4.52 1.20 -9.28
N LYS A 5 3.46 1.03 -8.48
CA LYS A 5 2.62 2.16 -8.03
C LYS A 5 3.55 3.20 -7.42
N ALA A 6 3.67 4.36 -8.07
CA ALA A 6 4.42 5.47 -7.50
C ALA A 6 3.83 5.82 -6.12
N ALA A 7 4.69 6.04 -5.14
CA ALA A 7 4.24 6.53 -3.84
C ALA A 7 3.61 7.91 -4.03
N PHE A 8 2.57 8.21 -3.24
CA PHE A 8 1.91 9.51 -3.27
C PHE A 8 2.92 10.63 -3.00
N GLY A 9 3.11 11.54 -3.95
CA GLY A 9 4.11 12.60 -3.89
C GLY A 9 4.17 13.43 -5.17
N SER A 10 5.05 14.43 -5.17
CA SER A 10 5.22 15.30 -6.34
C SER A 10 5.89 14.55 -7.49
N VAL A 11 5.32 14.67 -8.69
CA VAL A 11 5.86 14.05 -9.91
C VAL A 11 6.97 14.88 -10.59
N GLY A 12 7.19 16.10 -10.12
CA GLY A 12 8.10 17.06 -10.76
C GLY A 12 7.61 17.48 -12.16
N ARG A 13 8.55 17.79 -13.06
CA ARG A 13 8.25 18.35 -14.39
C ARG A 13 8.16 17.30 -15.50
N ARG A 14 8.59 16.05 -15.26
CA ARG A 14 8.63 15.00 -16.28
C ARG A 14 7.31 14.24 -16.33
N ILE A 15 6.38 14.74 -17.13
CA ILE A 15 5.05 14.15 -17.30
C ILE A 15 4.97 13.41 -18.66
N PRO A 16 4.72 12.09 -18.66
CA PRO A 16 4.70 11.31 -19.90
C PRO A 16 3.42 11.51 -20.73
N TYR A 17 2.36 12.05 -20.12
CA TYR A 17 1.05 12.24 -20.73
C TYR A 17 0.88 13.65 -21.31
N ARG A 18 0.19 13.75 -22.45
CA ARG A 18 -0.05 15.03 -23.13
C ARG A 18 -1.24 15.80 -22.55
N ILE A 19 -2.33 15.11 -22.26
CA ILE A 19 -3.57 15.66 -21.71
C ILE A 19 -3.73 15.12 -20.29
N LEU A 20 -4.04 16.01 -19.34
CA LEU A 20 -4.16 15.72 -17.93
C LEU A 20 -5.50 16.27 -17.44
N HIS A 21 -6.14 15.56 -16.51
CA HIS A 21 -7.24 16.14 -15.73
C HIS A 21 -6.67 16.78 -14.48
N ILE A 22 -6.83 18.10 -14.33
CA ILE A 22 -6.22 18.86 -13.22
C ILE A 22 -7.26 19.24 -12.18
N ILE A 23 -6.90 19.03 -10.92
CA ILE A 23 -7.64 19.50 -9.74
C ILE A 23 -6.79 20.57 -9.05
N ASN A 24 -7.41 21.70 -8.67
CA ASN A 24 -6.72 22.76 -7.94
C ASN A 24 -6.43 22.38 -6.48
N GLN A 25 -5.77 23.28 -5.75
CA GLN A 25 -5.44 23.08 -4.32
C GLN A 25 -6.68 23.05 -3.40
N ASP A 26 -7.77 23.69 -3.83
CA ASP A 26 -9.04 23.79 -3.11
C ASP A 26 -9.94 22.55 -3.33
N GLY A 27 -9.56 21.69 -4.27
CA GLY A 27 -10.26 20.44 -4.59
C GLY A 27 -11.24 20.54 -5.75
N GLU A 28 -11.34 21.69 -6.40
CA GLU A 28 -12.16 21.91 -7.59
C GLU A 28 -11.46 21.37 -8.85
N SER A 29 -12.26 20.82 -9.76
CA SER A 29 -11.76 20.34 -11.05
C SER A 29 -11.60 21.50 -12.03
N LEU A 30 -10.39 21.70 -12.53
CA LEU A 30 -10.08 22.62 -13.64
C LEU A 30 -10.31 21.96 -15.02
N GLY A 31 -10.74 20.71 -15.03
CA GLY A 31 -10.98 19.94 -16.25
C GLY A 31 -9.72 19.42 -16.92
N ASN A 32 -9.85 19.12 -18.21
CA ASN A 32 -8.80 18.51 -19.02
C ASN A 32 -7.98 19.60 -19.70
N MET A 33 -6.67 19.57 -19.53
CA MET A 33 -5.76 20.53 -20.16
C MET A 33 -4.47 19.88 -20.63
N HIS A 34 -3.73 20.61 -21.46
CA HIS A 34 -2.43 20.16 -21.93
C HIS A 34 -1.39 20.21 -20.80
N ARG A 35 -0.42 19.29 -20.80
CA ARG A 35 0.64 19.24 -19.79
C ARG A 35 1.41 20.56 -19.63
N ALA A 36 1.53 21.33 -20.70
CA ALA A 36 2.21 22.63 -20.67
C ALA A 36 1.45 23.64 -19.80
N GLU A 37 0.12 23.64 -19.87
CA GLU A 37 -0.72 24.52 -19.06
C GLU A 37 -0.66 24.12 -17.59
N ALA A 38 -0.70 22.81 -17.31
CA ALA A 38 -0.54 22.31 -15.95
C ALA A 38 0.82 22.71 -15.33
N LEU A 39 1.90 22.70 -16.12
CA LEU A 39 3.22 23.16 -15.69
C LEU A 39 3.27 24.67 -15.49
N ARG A 40 2.55 25.44 -16.31
CA ARG A 40 2.43 26.89 -16.16
C ARG A 40 1.71 27.24 -14.86
N LEU A 41 0.56 26.62 -14.57
CA LEU A 41 -0.17 26.80 -13.31
C LEU A 41 0.68 26.41 -12.09
N MET A 42 1.48 25.36 -12.22
CA MET A 42 2.43 24.96 -11.18
C MET A 42 3.45 26.06 -10.89
N ASP A 43 3.99 26.71 -11.93
CA ASP A 43 4.97 27.80 -11.78
C ASP A 43 4.33 29.11 -11.29
N GLU A 44 3.15 29.48 -11.82
CA GLU A 44 2.42 30.70 -11.46
C GLU A 44 2.01 30.72 -9.98
N HIS A 45 1.55 29.58 -9.47
CA HIS A 45 1.09 29.46 -8.09
C HIS A 45 2.16 28.90 -7.13
N GLY A 46 3.36 28.55 -7.63
CA GLY A 46 4.41 27.93 -6.81
C GLY A 46 3.99 26.58 -6.20
N LEU A 47 3.08 25.87 -6.86
CA LEU A 47 2.50 24.61 -6.38
C LEU A 47 3.30 23.41 -6.89
N LYS A 48 2.93 22.22 -6.43
CA LYS A 48 3.50 20.95 -6.89
C LYS A 48 2.41 20.11 -7.52
N LEU A 49 2.74 19.49 -8.65
CA LEU A 49 1.85 18.53 -9.30
C LEU A 49 2.00 17.15 -8.64
N VAL A 50 0.88 16.55 -8.27
CA VAL A 50 0.77 15.24 -7.61
C VAL A 50 -0.14 14.34 -8.42
N LEU A 51 0.31 13.12 -8.71
CA LEU A 51 -0.49 12.12 -9.43
C LEU A 51 -1.46 11.44 -8.46
N LEU A 52 -2.77 11.61 -8.70
CA LEU A 52 -3.81 10.95 -7.92
C LEU A 52 -4.22 9.61 -8.53
N ARG A 53 -4.52 9.59 -9.83
CA ARG A 53 -4.99 8.40 -10.54
C ARG A 53 -4.36 8.30 -11.92
N GLU A 54 -3.52 7.30 -12.13
CA GLU A 54 -2.93 6.99 -13.44
C GLU A 54 -3.84 6.09 -14.30
N ASN A 55 -4.73 5.31 -13.68
CA ASN A 55 -5.53 4.28 -14.35
C ASN A 55 -6.77 4.82 -15.09
N VAL A 56 -6.86 6.14 -15.27
CA VAL A 56 -7.99 6.81 -15.93
C VAL A 56 -7.42 7.60 -17.11
N GLU A 57 -8.16 7.67 -18.21
CA GLU A 57 -7.80 8.45 -19.38
C GLU A 57 -8.78 9.63 -19.53
N PRO A 58 -8.34 10.90 -19.38
CA PRO A 58 -6.97 11.33 -19.06
C PRO A 58 -6.59 11.11 -17.58
N PRO A 59 -5.28 10.93 -17.28
CA PRO A 59 -4.81 10.73 -15.91
C PRO A 59 -5.05 11.96 -15.04
N VAL A 60 -5.39 11.72 -13.79
CA VAL A 60 -5.82 12.76 -12.83
C VAL A 60 -4.65 13.19 -11.96
N TYR A 61 -4.36 14.49 -12.02
CA TYR A 61 -3.36 15.15 -11.20
C TYR A 61 -4.02 16.24 -10.35
N ARG A 62 -3.41 16.54 -9.20
CA ARG A 62 -3.79 17.64 -8.32
C ARG A 62 -2.62 18.57 -8.08
N LEU A 63 -2.89 19.87 -8.08
CA LEU A 63 -1.98 20.90 -7.64
C LEU A 63 -2.06 21.01 -6.11
N MET A 64 -0.94 20.88 -5.43
CA MET A 64 -0.88 20.88 -3.97
C MET A 64 0.33 21.64 -3.46
N THR A 65 0.24 22.21 -2.26
CA THR A 65 1.40 22.76 -1.56
C THR A 65 2.25 21.64 -0.95
N GLY A 66 3.50 21.96 -0.60
CA GLY A 66 4.37 20.99 0.08
C GLY A 66 3.81 20.51 1.43
N GLN A 67 3.10 21.38 2.15
CA GLN A 67 2.46 21.05 3.43
C GLN A 67 1.31 20.07 3.23
N GLN A 68 0.39 20.35 2.28
CA GLN A 68 -0.73 19.46 1.99
C GLN A 68 -0.26 18.06 1.56
N ILE A 69 0.83 17.98 0.78
CA ILE A 69 1.43 16.69 0.39
C ILE A 69 1.90 15.92 1.63
N HIS A 70 2.57 16.59 2.56
CA HIS A 70 3.06 15.95 3.78
C HIS A 70 1.90 15.45 4.65
N GLU A 71 0.86 16.26 4.85
CA GLU A 71 -0.32 15.87 5.61
C GLU A 71 -1.05 14.68 4.98
N GLU A 72 -1.22 14.66 3.66
CA GLU A 72 -1.80 13.50 2.97
C GLU A 72 -0.92 12.25 3.09
N GLN A 73 0.42 12.39 3.04
CA GLN A 73 1.34 11.28 3.27
C GLN A 73 1.22 10.71 4.69
N LEU A 74 1.12 11.58 5.71
CA LEU A 74 0.90 11.17 7.10
C LEU A 74 -0.43 10.42 7.24
N LYS A 75 -1.53 11.00 6.74
CA LYS A 75 -2.86 10.36 6.75
C LYS A 75 -2.84 9.01 6.05
N LEU A 76 -2.15 8.89 4.92
CA LEU A 76 -1.98 7.63 4.19
C LEU A 76 -1.14 6.61 4.99
N ALA A 77 -0.10 7.06 5.69
CA ALA A 77 0.73 6.21 6.54
C ALA A 77 -0.06 5.69 7.75
N GLU A 78 -0.85 6.52 8.41
CA GLU A 78 -1.74 6.13 9.51
C GLU A 78 -2.81 5.15 9.05
N LYS A 79 -3.48 5.43 7.93
CA LYS A 79 -4.44 4.50 7.32
C LYS A 79 -3.80 3.17 6.98
N LYS A 80 -2.56 3.17 6.45
CA LYS A 80 -1.82 1.93 6.19
C LYS A 80 -1.52 1.16 7.47
N LYS A 81 -1.12 1.83 8.55
CA LYS A 81 -0.89 1.18 9.86
C LYS A 81 -2.19 0.59 10.42
N ALA A 82 -3.32 1.31 10.33
CA ALA A 82 -4.62 0.83 10.78
C ALA A 82 -5.20 -0.29 9.92
N SER A 83 -4.93 -0.26 8.61
CA SER A 83 -5.42 -1.28 7.64
C SER A 83 -4.46 -2.43 7.40
N GLN A 84 -3.26 -2.41 8.01
CA GLN A 84 -2.42 -3.60 8.13
C GLN A 84 -3.21 -4.63 8.93
N LYS A 85 -3.98 -5.46 8.22
CA LYS A 85 -4.42 -6.75 8.75
C LYS A 85 -3.16 -7.38 9.33
N PRO A 86 -3.11 -7.73 10.63
CA PRO A 86 -1.96 -8.43 11.18
C PRO A 86 -1.70 -9.58 10.21
N GLY A 87 -0.53 -9.54 9.56
CA GLY A 87 -0.22 -10.49 8.51
C GLY A 87 -0.51 -11.86 9.08
N VAL A 88 -1.42 -12.60 8.45
CA VAL A 88 -1.76 -13.93 8.91
C VAL A 88 -0.52 -14.78 8.67
N VAL A 89 0.34 -14.83 9.68
CA VAL A 89 1.59 -15.60 9.62
C VAL A 89 1.16 -17.04 9.67
N GLN A 90 1.42 -17.77 8.59
CA GLN A 90 1.26 -19.21 8.57
C GLN A 90 2.48 -19.84 9.26
N LYS A 91 2.24 -20.58 10.33
CA LYS A 91 3.23 -21.41 11.03
C LYS A 91 3.02 -22.86 10.60
N GLU A 92 4.09 -23.53 10.23
CA GLU A 92 4.04 -24.93 9.81
C GLU A 92 4.66 -25.81 10.88
N LEU A 93 4.01 -26.93 11.19
CA LEU A 93 4.47 -27.88 12.19
C LEU A 93 4.26 -29.31 11.68
N SER A 94 5.30 -30.14 11.81
CA SER A 94 5.23 -31.55 11.44
C SER A 94 5.26 -32.48 12.66
N PHE A 95 4.41 -33.49 12.64
CA PHE A 95 4.36 -34.60 13.60
C PHE A 95 4.89 -35.88 12.95
N SER A 96 5.46 -36.76 13.77
CA SER A 96 5.77 -38.14 13.38
C SER A 96 4.62 -39.04 13.83
N SER A 97 4.34 -40.12 13.09
CA SER A 97 3.33 -41.11 13.49
C SER A 97 3.70 -41.87 14.76
N ALA A 98 4.99 -41.94 15.10
CA ALA A 98 5.51 -42.56 16.32
C ALA A 98 5.79 -41.54 17.45
N ILE A 99 5.09 -40.40 17.46
CA ILE A 99 5.31 -39.35 18.46
C ILE A 99 4.97 -39.82 19.87
N ALA A 100 5.86 -39.52 20.83
CA ALA A 100 5.62 -39.78 22.25
C ALA A 100 4.61 -38.77 22.85
N LYS A 101 3.83 -39.21 23.84
CA LYS A 101 2.81 -38.38 24.50
C LYS A 101 3.35 -37.03 24.99
N ASN A 102 4.53 -37.02 25.61
CA ASN A 102 5.14 -35.79 26.13
C ASN A 102 5.52 -34.77 25.02
N ASP A 103 5.97 -35.24 23.85
CA ASP A 103 6.26 -34.36 22.70
C ASP A 103 4.97 -33.83 22.07
N LEU A 104 3.92 -34.66 22.03
CA LEU A 104 2.59 -34.25 21.57
C LEU A 104 2.01 -33.12 22.43
N ASP A 105 2.06 -33.27 23.76
CA ASP A 105 1.60 -32.25 24.70
C ASP A 105 2.36 -30.92 24.54
N THR A 106 3.68 -30.99 24.34
CA THR A 106 4.53 -29.80 24.14
C THR A 106 4.18 -29.07 22.84
N LYS A 107 4.05 -29.80 21.73
CA LYS A 107 3.65 -29.25 20.43
C LYS A 107 2.24 -28.68 20.45
N THR A 108 1.32 -29.32 21.16
CA THR A 108 -0.06 -28.83 21.32
C THR A 108 -0.10 -27.49 22.06
N LYS A 109 0.69 -27.33 23.12
CA LYS A 109 0.83 -26.04 23.82
C LYS A 109 1.39 -24.94 22.91
N GLN A 110 2.37 -25.28 22.07
CA GLN A 110 2.93 -24.35 21.09
C GLN A 110 1.88 -23.91 20.06
N ILE A 111 1.06 -24.84 19.55
CA ILE A 111 -0.04 -24.53 18.63
C ILE A 111 -1.04 -23.59 19.30
N ALA A 112 -1.42 -23.85 20.56
CA ALA A 112 -2.34 -23.00 21.31
C ALA A 112 -1.82 -21.55 21.41
N GLN A 113 -0.52 -21.38 21.74
CA GLN A 113 0.12 -20.06 21.77
C GLN A 113 0.14 -19.35 20.42
N TRP A 114 0.27 -20.09 19.31
CA TRP A 114 0.20 -19.51 17.97
C TRP A 114 -1.21 -19.07 17.58
N ILE A 115 -2.22 -19.87 17.93
CA ILE A 115 -3.64 -19.53 17.68
C ILE A 115 -4.04 -18.29 18.48
N GLU A 116 -3.59 -18.18 19.74
CA GLU A 116 -3.82 -17.00 20.59
C GLU A 116 -3.25 -15.72 19.95
N LYS A 117 -2.09 -15.83 19.30
CA LYS A 117 -1.46 -14.75 18.52
C LYS A 117 -2.05 -14.55 17.12
N ARG A 118 -3.22 -15.15 16.83
CA ARG A 118 -3.93 -15.06 15.53
C ARG A 118 -3.09 -15.56 14.34
N HIS A 119 -2.22 -16.54 14.55
CA HIS A 119 -1.50 -17.22 13.48
C HIS A 119 -2.31 -18.38 12.91
N HIS A 120 -2.20 -18.62 11.61
CA HIS A 120 -2.71 -19.85 11.01
C HIS A 120 -1.68 -20.95 11.20
N VAL A 121 -2.11 -22.14 11.59
CA VAL A 121 -1.22 -23.27 11.81
C VAL A 121 -1.52 -24.36 10.79
N LYS A 122 -0.51 -24.74 10.00
CA LYS A 122 -0.58 -25.88 9.10
C LYS A 122 0.13 -27.07 9.73
N VAL A 123 -0.63 -28.13 10.00
CA VAL A 123 -0.11 -29.36 10.59
C VAL A 123 0.11 -30.41 9.52
N THR A 124 1.23 -31.13 9.55
CA THR A 124 1.52 -32.25 8.65
C THR A 124 1.99 -33.46 9.44
N ILE A 125 1.49 -34.66 9.15
CA ILE A 125 1.92 -35.90 9.81
C ILE A 125 2.79 -36.69 8.83
N ARG A 126 3.99 -37.08 9.25
CA ARG A 126 4.90 -37.94 8.50
C ARG A 126 4.91 -39.32 9.13
N GLN A 127 4.91 -40.37 8.30
CA GLN A 127 5.10 -41.73 8.80
C GLN A 127 6.53 -41.90 9.29
N ALA A 128 6.68 -42.45 10.50
CA ALA A 128 7.96 -42.90 11.01
C ALA A 128 8.47 -44.05 10.12
N LYS A 129 9.74 -43.97 9.72
CA LYS A 129 10.42 -45.08 9.05
C LYS A 129 10.72 -46.20 10.03
#